data_AF-A0A438JYN0-F1
#
_entry.id   AF-A0A438JYN0-F1
#
_cell.length_a   1.000
_cell.length_b   1.000
_cell.length_c   1.000
_cell.angle_alpha   90.00
_cell.angle_beta   90.00
_cell.angle_gamma   90.00
#
_symmetry.space_group_name_H-M   'P 1'
#
loop_
_entity.id
_entity.type
_entity.pdbx_description
1 polymer ?
#
loop_
_entity_poly.entity_id
_entity_poly.type
_entity_poly.pdbx_seq_one_letter_code
_entity_poly.pdbx_strand_id
1 'polypeptide(L)'
;MVLNGNIDSENREVDIGWPGMMSIRVHELDGMYDHPILPMAGETWQLLEIQCHSKLAARRFQKPKKGSKPDGSDDNGDVPAVDMRSNTESPLLWLRVDPELEYLAEIHFNQPAQMWINQLERDKDVVAQAQAIATLEALPQLSFSVVNALNNFLSDSKAFWRVRIEAAFALANTASEETDWAGLLHLVKFYKSRRFDANIGLPKPNDFHDFPEYFVLEVMQ
;
A
#
# COMPACT_ATOMS: atom_id res chain seq x y z
N MET A 1 3.78 15.61 58.65
CA MET A 1 5.22 15.97 58.60
C MET A 1 5.45 16.66 57.28
N VAL A 2 5.91 17.91 57.32
CA VAL A 2 6.42 18.66 56.16
C VAL A 2 7.91 18.39 56.03
N LEU A 3 8.39 18.46 54.78
CA LEU A 3 9.75 18.73 54.28
C LEU A 3 10.20 17.58 53.37
N ASN A 4 10.82 17.76 52.21
CA ASN A 4 11.05 18.87 51.28
C ASN A 4 11.99 18.25 50.23
N GLY A 5 11.90 18.67 48.97
CA GLY A 5 13.06 18.69 48.07
C GLY A 5 13.44 17.37 47.39
N ASN A 6 13.13 17.26 46.10
CA ASN A 6 14.17 17.66 45.16
C ASN A 6 13.54 18.28 43.89
N ILE A 7 13.77 19.58 43.76
CA ILE A 7 13.66 20.35 42.52
C ILE A 7 14.92 20.02 41.75
N ASP A 8 14.79 19.26 40.66
CA ASP A 8 15.82 19.14 39.62
C ASP A 8 15.11 18.84 38.28
N SER A 9 14.13 19.68 37.92
CA SER A 9 13.53 19.71 36.58
C SER A 9 13.94 20.94 35.79
N GLU A 10 15.03 21.61 36.18
CA GLU A 10 15.65 22.72 35.45
C GLU A 10 17.01 22.27 34.91
N ASN A 11 16.95 21.44 33.86
CA ASN A 11 17.94 21.31 32.78
C ASN A 11 17.57 20.07 31.96
N ARG A 12 16.36 20.05 31.37
CA ARG A 12 16.25 19.34 30.11
C ARG A 12 17.07 20.19 29.16
N GLU A 13 18.29 19.73 28.86
CA GLU A 13 19.01 20.15 27.65
C GLU A 13 17.95 20.33 26.57
N VAL A 14 17.90 21.54 25.98
CA VAL A 14 17.07 21.81 24.79
C VAL A 14 17.20 20.58 23.92
N ASP A 15 16.13 19.81 23.71
CA ASP A 15 16.18 18.52 23.00
C ASP A 15 16.92 18.75 21.69
N ILE A 16 18.22 18.46 21.67
CA ILE A 16 19.05 18.64 20.49
C ILE A 16 18.59 17.45 19.65
N GLY A 17 17.58 17.67 18.81
CA GLY A 17 16.98 16.63 17.98
C GLY A 17 18.05 15.80 17.25
N TRP A 18 17.66 14.65 16.72
CA TRP A 18 18.61 13.72 16.13
C TRP A 18 19.46 14.39 15.04
N PRO A 19 20.80 14.32 15.11
CA PRO A 19 21.64 14.96 14.11
C PRO A 19 21.43 14.29 12.75
N GLY A 20 21.47 15.09 11.69
CA GLY A 20 21.37 14.61 10.33
C GLY A 20 20.09 15.06 9.64
N MET A 21 19.90 14.50 8.46
CA MET A 21 18.79 14.80 7.58
C MET A 21 18.16 13.48 7.13
N MET A 22 16.83 13.36 7.16
CA MET A 22 16.08 12.18 6.69
C MET A 22 15.54 12.38 5.26
N SER A 23 15.76 11.41 4.37
CA SER A 23 15.29 11.53 2.98
C SER A 23 13.80 11.22 2.84
N ILE A 24 13.11 11.98 1.98
CA ILE A 24 11.75 11.68 1.53
C ILE A 24 11.81 11.45 0.03
N ARG A 25 11.36 10.28 -0.42
CA ARG A 25 11.36 9.87 -1.82
C ARG A 25 9.94 9.91 -2.36
N VAL A 26 9.77 10.68 -3.42
CA VAL A 26 8.48 10.94 -4.06
C VAL A 26 8.43 10.16 -5.37
N HIS A 27 7.48 9.24 -5.49
CA HIS A 27 7.22 8.52 -6.73
C HIS A 27 6.08 9.20 -7.48
N GLU A 28 6.36 9.60 -8.71
CA GLU A 28 5.43 10.32 -9.57
C GLU A 28 5.22 9.60 -10.91
N LEU A 29 4.36 10.16 -11.76
CA LEU A 29 4.05 9.60 -13.09
C LEU A 29 5.28 9.49 -14.00
N ASP A 30 6.13 10.51 -14.01
CA ASP A 30 7.26 10.63 -14.96
C ASP A 30 8.61 10.25 -14.34
N GLY A 31 8.66 9.93 -13.03
CA GLY A 31 9.91 9.63 -12.36
C GLY A 31 9.79 9.51 -10.84
N MET A 32 10.94 9.35 -10.20
CA MET A 32 11.08 9.31 -8.76
C MET A 32 12.12 10.34 -8.35
N TYR A 33 11.83 11.12 -7.31
CA TYR A 33 12.63 12.25 -6.89
C TYR A 33 12.88 12.19 -5.39
N ASP A 34 14.15 12.33 -4.99
CA ASP A 34 14.51 12.48 -3.59
C ASP A 34 14.43 13.96 -3.23
N HIS A 35 13.55 14.27 -2.28
CA HIS A 35 13.20 15.61 -1.84
C HIS A 35 14.08 16.07 -0.68
N PRO A 36 14.14 17.39 -0.42
CA PRO A 36 15.10 17.96 0.52
C PRO A 36 15.05 17.20 1.84
N ILE A 37 16.24 16.78 2.21
CA ILE A 37 16.49 15.88 3.32
C ILE A 37 15.98 16.60 4.59
N LEU A 38 14.95 16.07 5.26
CA LEU A 38 14.27 16.63 6.42
C LEU A 38 15.27 16.79 7.58
N PRO A 39 15.56 18.00 8.07
CA PRO A 39 16.42 18.16 9.25
C PRO A 39 15.83 17.43 10.44
N MET A 40 16.58 16.51 11.03
CA MET A 40 16.13 15.77 12.21
C MET A 40 16.49 16.49 13.53
N ALA A 41 17.41 17.47 13.44
CA ALA A 41 17.79 18.34 14.54
C ALA A 41 17.01 19.65 14.52
N GLY A 42 16.74 20.21 15.70
CA GLY A 42 16.04 21.48 15.86
C GLY A 42 14.58 21.30 16.26
N GLU A 43 13.68 21.96 15.55
CA GLU A 43 12.25 21.99 15.90
C GLU A 43 11.59 20.62 15.72
N THR A 44 10.76 20.22 16.69
CA THR A 44 10.01 18.96 16.66
C THR A 44 8.90 18.94 15.60
N TRP A 45 8.46 20.11 15.14
CA TRP A 45 7.41 20.28 14.15
C TRP A 45 7.95 21.14 13.02
N GLN A 46 7.92 20.60 11.81
CA GLN A 46 8.44 21.29 10.62
C GLN A 46 7.39 21.24 9.51
N LEU A 47 7.24 22.35 8.79
CA LEU A 47 6.41 22.44 7.60
C LEU A 47 7.31 22.47 6.36
N LEU A 48 7.14 21.51 5.46
CA LEU A 48 7.94 21.38 4.24
C LEU A 48 7.05 21.44 3.01
N GLU A 49 7.48 22.19 2.01
CA GLU A 49 6.88 22.19 0.68
C GLU A 49 7.68 21.26 -0.24
N ILE A 50 7.01 20.23 -0.75
CA ILE A 50 7.59 19.22 -1.64
C ILE A 50 7.10 19.51 -3.07
N GLN A 51 8.02 19.91 -3.94
CA GLN A 51 7.70 20.23 -5.34
C GLN A 51 7.46 18.97 -6.17
N CYS A 52 6.29 18.80 -6.78
CA CYS A 52 6.10 17.74 -7.77
C CYS A 52 6.67 18.14 -9.14
N HIS A 53 7.28 17.20 -9.87
CA HIS A 53 8.00 17.47 -11.11
C HIS A 53 7.28 17.02 -12.39
N SER A 54 6.42 16.01 -12.29
CA SER A 54 5.75 15.40 -13.44
C SER A 54 4.67 16.32 -13.98
N LYS A 55 4.50 16.28 -15.30
CA LYS A 55 3.56 17.18 -15.98
C LYS A 55 2.21 16.51 -16.11
N LEU A 56 1.20 17.08 -15.46
CA LEU A 56 -0.18 16.70 -15.72
C LEU A 56 -0.57 17.16 -17.13
N ALA A 57 -0.72 16.22 -18.06
CA ALA A 57 -1.25 16.54 -19.37
C ALA A 57 -2.67 17.10 -19.20
N ALA A 58 -2.88 18.39 -19.47
CA ALA A 58 -4.19 19.02 -19.49
C ALA A 58 -5.06 18.29 -20.53
N ARG A 59 -5.88 17.35 -20.08
CA ARG A 59 -6.84 16.69 -20.96
C ARG A 59 -7.84 17.75 -21.37
N ARG A 60 -7.69 18.26 -22.61
CA ARG A 60 -8.70 19.07 -23.28
C ARG A 60 -10.01 18.33 -23.17
N PHE A 61 -10.94 18.86 -22.37
CA PHE A 61 -12.32 18.44 -22.34
C PHE A 61 -12.76 18.22 -23.79
N GLN A 62 -13.02 16.97 -24.16
CA GLN A 62 -13.75 16.71 -25.39
C GLN A 62 -15.15 17.28 -25.12
N LYS A 63 -15.38 18.53 -25.52
CA LYS A 63 -16.73 19.09 -25.61
C LYS A 63 -17.56 18.04 -26.35
N PRO A 64 -18.69 17.58 -25.82
CA PRO A 64 -19.54 16.65 -26.54
C PRO A 64 -19.83 17.27 -27.91
N LYS A 65 -19.51 16.54 -28.98
CA LYS A 65 -19.90 16.93 -30.34
C LYS A 65 -21.41 17.18 -30.29
N LYS A 66 -21.81 18.39 -30.69
CA LYS A 66 -23.19 18.83 -30.83
C LYS A 66 -23.87 17.92 -31.87
N GLY A 67 -24.41 16.79 -31.40
CA GLY A 67 -25.22 15.87 -32.17
C GLY A 67 -26.57 16.50 -32.44
N SER A 68 -27.03 16.33 -33.68
CA SER A 68 -28.36 16.68 -34.16
C SER A 68 -29.48 16.04 -33.32
N LYS A 69 -30.64 16.72 -33.31
CA LYS A 69 -31.88 16.44 -32.56
C LYS A 69 -32.46 15.02 -32.74
N PRO A 70 -33.41 14.62 -31.86
CA PRO A 70 -33.70 13.24 -31.46
C PRO A 70 -34.86 12.61 -32.24
N ASP A 71 -34.89 11.28 -32.27
CA ASP A 71 -36.10 10.49 -32.47
C ASP A 71 -36.16 9.41 -31.37
N GLY A 72 -37.33 9.26 -30.77
CA GLY A 72 -37.49 8.76 -29.40
C GLY A 72 -37.57 7.24 -29.25
N SER A 73 -37.41 6.80 -28.00
CA SER A 73 -38.18 5.75 -27.31
C SER A 73 -37.45 5.36 -26.03
N ASP A 74 -38.24 5.23 -24.96
CA ASP A 74 -37.87 5.20 -23.55
C ASP A 74 -37.11 3.97 -23.02
N ASP A 75 -36.56 4.19 -21.82
CA ASP A 75 -36.42 3.26 -20.69
C ASP A 75 -35.23 2.29 -20.68
N ASN A 76 -34.14 2.74 -20.06
CA ASN A 76 -33.52 1.97 -18.98
C ASN A 76 -32.62 2.88 -18.13
N GLY A 77 -32.79 2.78 -16.81
CA GLY A 77 -32.13 3.63 -15.82
C GLY A 77 -30.60 3.60 -15.92
N ASP A 78 -30.04 4.72 -16.36
CA ASP A 78 -28.62 5.03 -16.19
C ASP A 78 -28.40 5.29 -14.69
N VAL A 79 -28.00 4.23 -13.97
CA VAL A 79 -27.27 4.37 -12.71
C VAL A 79 -26.11 5.31 -12.99
N PRO A 80 -25.94 6.44 -12.27
CA PRO A 80 -24.76 7.25 -12.46
C PRO A 80 -23.57 6.36 -12.11
N ALA A 81 -22.77 6.02 -13.12
CA ALA A 81 -21.46 5.44 -12.93
C ALA A 81 -20.76 6.32 -11.89
N VAL A 82 -20.59 5.79 -10.67
CA VAL A 82 -19.86 6.46 -9.61
C VAL A 82 -18.50 6.76 -10.21
N ASP A 83 -18.26 8.03 -10.53
CA ASP A 83 -17.10 8.49 -11.26
C ASP A 83 -15.87 8.09 -10.45
N MET A 84 -15.22 7.01 -10.86
CA MET A 84 -13.92 6.52 -10.37
C MET A 84 -12.80 7.44 -10.89
N ARG A 85 -13.08 8.76 -10.97
CA ARG A 85 -12.29 9.80 -11.62
C ARG A 85 -11.58 10.71 -10.62
N SER A 86 -10.89 10.14 -9.63
CA SER A 86 -10.21 10.93 -8.60
C SER A 86 -8.69 10.73 -8.53
N ASN A 87 -8.03 10.29 -9.60
CA ASN A 87 -6.56 10.14 -9.61
C ASN A 87 -5.83 10.87 -10.75
N THR A 88 -6.48 11.82 -11.44
CA THR A 88 -5.87 12.52 -12.59
C THR A 88 -5.44 13.95 -12.32
N GLU A 89 -5.64 14.45 -11.10
CA GLU A 89 -5.29 15.84 -10.72
C GLU A 89 -3.96 15.95 -9.97
N SER A 90 -3.34 14.83 -9.60
CA SER A 90 -2.03 14.81 -8.95
C SER A 90 -1.04 13.93 -9.71
N PRO A 91 0.20 14.39 -9.94
CA PRO A 91 1.25 13.55 -10.50
C PRO A 91 1.77 12.50 -9.52
N LEU A 92 1.38 12.57 -8.24
CA LEU A 92 1.92 11.77 -7.15
C LEU A 92 1.33 10.35 -7.13
N LEU A 93 2.20 9.34 -7.05
CA LEU A 93 1.82 7.92 -7.00
C LEU A 93 1.98 7.30 -5.62
N TRP A 94 3.12 7.48 -4.94
CA TRP A 94 3.35 7.11 -3.53
C TRP A 94 4.55 7.85 -2.95
N LEU A 95 4.69 7.83 -1.63
CA LEU A 95 5.81 8.40 -0.90
C LEU A 95 6.57 7.31 -0.14
N ARG A 96 7.87 7.50 0.02
CA ARG A 96 8.71 6.77 0.98
C ARG A 96 9.43 7.74 1.89
N VAL A 97 9.50 7.40 3.17
CA VAL A 97 10.26 8.14 4.18
C VAL A 97 11.40 7.25 4.62
N ASP A 98 12.60 7.80 4.66
CA ASP A 98 13.85 7.09 4.94
C ASP A 98 14.02 5.79 4.13
N PRO A 99 13.95 5.84 2.78
CA PRO A 99 14.07 4.65 1.95
C PRO A 99 15.38 3.87 2.13
N GLU A 100 16.44 4.53 2.57
CA GLU A 100 17.76 3.91 2.80
C GLU A 100 17.94 3.37 4.23
N LEU A 101 16.92 3.52 5.09
CA LEU A 101 16.88 3.03 6.47
C LEU A 101 18.07 3.51 7.31
N GLU A 102 18.42 4.79 7.17
CA GLU A 102 19.55 5.39 7.89
C GLU A 102 19.23 5.60 9.38
N TYR A 103 17.94 5.72 9.72
CA TYR A 103 17.49 6.00 11.07
C TYR A 103 16.84 4.77 11.70
N LEU A 104 17.26 4.47 12.93
CA LEU A 104 16.55 3.53 13.81
C LEU A 104 15.33 4.24 14.40
N ALA A 105 14.25 4.32 13.62
CA ALA A 105 13.03 5.04 13.98
C ALA A 105 11.78 4.26 13.60
N GLU A 106 10.70 4.52 14.33
CA GLU A 106 9.35 4.11 13.95
C GLU A 106 8.70 5.25 13.17
N ILE A 107 8.41 5.00 11.88
CA ILE A 107 7.94 6.03 10.96
C ILE A 107 6.44 5.83 10.70
N HIS A 108 5.65 6.80 11.15
CA HIS A 108 4.23 6.87 10.90
C HIS A 108 3.92 7.98 9.90
N PHE A 109 3.37 7.62 8.74
CA PHE A 109 2.83 8.59 7.80
C PHE A 109 1.59 8.05 7.10
N ASN A 110 0.74 8.98 6.67
CA ASN A 110 -0.53 8.66 6.04
C ASN A 110 -0.46 9.00 4.55
N GLN A 111 -0.86 8.06 3.71
CA GLN A 111 -1.17 8.30 2.30
C GLN A 111 -2.46 7.55 1.93
N PRO A 112 -3.21 8.02 0.91
CA PRO A 112 -4.38 7.34 0.38
C PRO A 112 -4.13 5.85 0.10
N ALA A 113 -5.15 5.01 0.30
CA ALA A 113 -5.07 3.56 0.06
C ALA A 113 -4.55 3.21 -1.34
N GLN A 114 -4.91 3.98 -2.36
CA GLN A 114 -4.41 3.78 -3.73
C GLN A 114 -2.89 3.96 -3.83
N MET A 115 -2.29 4.83 -3.01
CA MET A 115 -0.84 5.05 -3.01
C MET A 115 -0.11 3.85 -2.36
N TRP A 116 -0.69 3.26 -1.30
CA TRP A 116 -0.18 2.00 -0.73
C TRP A 116 -0.30 0.83 -1.72
N ILE A 117 -1.39 0.73 -2.47
CA ILE A 117 -1.52 -0.26 -3.55
C ILE A 117 -0.44 -0.04 -4.61
N ASN A 118 -0.23 1.21 -5.05
CA ASN A 118 0.81 1.52 -6.03
C ASN A 118 2.21 1.12 -5.52
N GLN A 119 2.51 1.40 -4.24
CA GLN A 119 3.76 1.01 -3.60
C GLN A 119 3.93 -0.52 -3.59
N LEU A 120 2.89 -1.27 -3.19
CA LEU A 120 2.92 -2.73 -3.18
C LEU A 120 3.17 -3.33 -4.57
N GLU A 121 2.53 -2.77 -5.60
CA GLU A 121 2.58 -3.32 -6.97
C GLU A 121 3.85 -2.91 -7.74
N ARG A 122 4.47 -1.78 -7.40
CA ARG A 122 5.51 -1.16 -8.24
C ARG A 122 6.85 -1.00 -7.56
N ASP A 123 6.90 -0.93 -6.24
CA ASP A 123 8.17 -0.84 -5.53
C ASP A 123 8.89 -2.20 -5.57
N LYS A 124 10.22 -2.17 -5.63
CA LYS A 124 11.07 -3.36 -5.66
C LYS A 124 11.70 -3.66 -4.30
N ASP A 125 11.51 -2.75 -3.35
CA ASP A 125 12.02 -2.86 -2.00
C ASP A 125 11.09 -3.71 -1.13
N VAL A 126 11.64 -4.76 -0.53
CA VAL A 126 10.90 -5.71 0.30
C VAL A 126 10.34 -5.06 1.58
N VAL A 127 11.03 -4.06 2.13
CA VAL A 127 10.59 -3.32 3.32
C VAL A 127 9.43 -2.40 2.96
N ALA A 128 9.52 -1.72 1.81
CA ALA A 128 8.43 -0.89 1.31
C ALA A 128 7.16 -1.71 1.01
N GLN A 129 7.31 -2.91 0.44
CA GLN A 129 6.20 -3.83 0.17
C GLN A 129 5.57 -4.34 1.48
N ALA A 130 6.38 -4.74 2.46
CA ALA A 130 5.90 -5.17 3.78
C ALA A 130 5.14 -4.03 4.50
N GLN A 131 5.68 -2.80 4.49
CA GLN A 131 5.00 -1.63 5.07
C GLN A 131 3.65 -1.36 4.39
N ALA A 132 3.58 -1.48 3.05
CA ALA A 132 2.34 -1.31 2.31
C ALA A 132 1.30 -2.37 2.70
N ILE A 133 1.69 -3.65 2.83
CA ILE A 133 0.78 -4.72 3.28
C ILE A 133 0.27 -4.43 4.69
N ALA A 134 1.16 -4.17 5.64
CA ALA A 134 0.79 -3.90 7.03
C ALA A 134 -0.17 -2.71 7.15
N THR A 135 0.05 -1.65 6.36
CA THR A 135 -0.82 -0.48 6.37
C THR A 135 -2.18 -0.75 5.73
N LEU A 136 -2.21 -1.52 4.63
CA LEU A 136 -3.44 -1.93 3.96
C LEU A 136 -4.28 -2.88 4.82
N GLU A 137 -3.62 -3.80 5.54
CA GLU A 137 -4.24 -4.72 6.49
C GLU A 137 -4.91 -3.97 7.66
N ALA A 138 -4.29 -2.90 8.15
CA ALA A 138 -4.80 -2.10 9.26
C ALA A 138 -5.98 -1.19 8.89
N LEU A 139 -6.40 -1.16 7.61
CA LEU A 139 -7.57 -0.36 7.20
C LEU A 139 -8.85 -0.91 7.83
N PRO A 140 -9.78 -0.05 8.30
CA PRO A 140 -11.02 -0.50 8.92
C PRO A 140 -11.88 -1.40 8.03
N GLN A 141 -11.80 -1.21 6.71
CA GLN A 141 -12.42 -2.06 5.71
C GLN A 141 -11.49 -2.20 4.51
N LEU A 142 -11.21 -3.43 4.10
CA LEU A 142 -10.45 -3.71 2.89
C LEU A 142 -11.37 -3.61 1.68
N SER A 143 -11.12 -2.64 0.81
CA SER A 143 -11.84 -2.52 -0.45
C SER A 143 -11.47 -3.67 -1.40
N PHE A 144 -12.32 -3.89 -2.42
CA PHE A 144 -12.04 -4.85 -3.49
C PHE A 144 -10.68 -4.62 -4.18
N SER A 145 -10.27 -3.36 -4.36
CA SER A 145 -8.96 -3.03 -4.94
C SER A 145 -7.80 -3.47 -4.05
N VAL A 146 -7.92 -3.32 -2.73
CA VAL A 146 -6.92 -3.78 -1.76
C VAL A 146 -6.83 -5.31 -1.76
N VAL A 147 -7.97 -6.01 -1.67
CA VAL A 147 -8.01 -7.48 -1.70
C VAL A 147 -7.37 -8.03 -2.98
N ASN A 148 -7.67 -7.44 -4.14
CA ASN A 148 -7.06 -7.85 -5.40
C ASN A 148 -5.55 -7.59 -5.43
N ALA A 149 -5.08 -6.43 -4.94
CA ALA A 149 -3.66 -6.12 -4.89
C ALA A 149 -2.90 -7.13 -4.02
N LEU A 150 -3.42 -7.45 -2.82
CA LEU A 150 -2.85 -8.47 -1.94
C LEU A 150 -2.82 -9.86 -2.59
N ASN A 151 -3.93 -10.28 -3.22
CA ASN A 151 -4.00 -11.56 -3.91
C ASN A 151 -3.06 -11.65 -5.13
N ASN A 152 -2.92 -10.56 -5.87
CA ASN A 152 -1.98 -10.49 -6.99
C ASN A 152 -0.53 -10.58 -6.49
N PHE A 153 -0.19 -9.85 -5.43
CA PHE A 153 1.13 -9.90 -4.81
C PHE A 153 1.47 -11.28 -4.26
N LEU A 154 0.53 -11.92 -3.54
CA LEU A 154 0.65 -13.30 -3.09
C LEU A 154 0.93 -14.27 -4.26
N SER A 155 0.32 -14.01 -5.42
CA SER A 155 0.45 -14.82 -6.63
C SER A 155 1.74 -14.60 -7.41
N ASP A 156 2.47 -13.53 -7.16
CA ASP A 156 3.72 -13.24 -7.87
C ASP A 156 4.89 -14.06 -7.31
N SER A 157 5.29 -15.09 -8.05
CA SER A 157 6.44 -15.94 -7.66
C SER A 157 7.79 -15.22 -7.68
N LYS A 158 7.86 -14.02 -8.26
CA LYS A 158 9.08 -13.18 -8.24
C LYS A 158 9.20 -12.35 -6.96
N ALA A 159 8.10 -12.14 -6.24
CA ALA A 159 8.11 -11.41 -4.98
C ALA A 159 8.77 -12.24 -3.87
N PHE A 160 9.36 -11.56 -2.88
CA PHE A 160 10.02 -12.24 -1.78
C PHE A 160 9.00 -13.03 -0.94
N TRP A 161 9.26 -14.32 -0.78
CA TRP A 161 8.28 -15.28 -0.22
C TRP A 161 7.78 -14.94 1.18
N ARG A 162 8.59 -14.30 2.04
CA ARG A 162 8.14 -13.86 3.36
C ARG A 162 7.09 -12.75 3.28
N VAL A 163 7.26 -11.81 2.36
CA VAL A 163 6.29 -10.72 2.15
C VAL A 163 5.02 -11.27 1.48
N ARG A 164 5.15 -12.31 0.64
CA ARG A 164 3.98 -13.04 0.11
C ARG A 164 3.19 -13.72 1.23
N ILE A 165 3.85 -14.26 2.26
CA ILE A 165 3.20 -14.81 3.45
C ILE A 165 2.44 -13.71 4.22
N GLU A 166 3.03 -12.52 4.37
CA GLU A 166 2.32 -11.37 4.98
C GLU A 166 1.06 -11.00 4.19
N ALA A 167 1.12 -10.98 2.85
CA ALA A 167 -0.06 -10.75 2.01
C ALA A 167 -1.14 -11.82 2.21
N ALA A 168 -0.75 -13.08 2.44
CA ALA A 168 -1.69 -14.17 2.75
C ALA A 168 -2.39 -13.93 4.10
N PHE A 169 -1.66 -13.51 5.13
CA PHE A 169 -2.24 -13.18 6.43
C PHE A 169 -3.17 -11.96 6.35
N ALA A 170 -2.78 -10.91 5.63
CA ALA A 170 -3.64 -9.76 5.40
C ALA A 170 -4.96 -10.14 4.68
N LEU A 171 -4.91 -11.07 3.71
CA LEU A 171 -6.11 -11.62 3.07
C LEU A 171 -6.98 -12.42 4.05
N ALA A 172 -6.37 -13.17 4.97
CA ALA A 172 -7.11 -13.97 5.95
C ALA A 172 -8.00 -13.10 6.86
N ASN A 173 -7.65 -11.84 7.10
CA ASN A 173 -8.52 -10.91 7.84
C ASN A 173 -9.83 -10.58 7.11
N THR A 174 -9.94 -10.91 5.83
CA THR A 174 -11.17 -10.77 5.02
C THR A 174 -11.91 -12.10 4.82
N ALA A 175 -11.63 -13.09 5.67
CA ALA A 175 -12.34 -14.37 5.71
C ALA A 175 -13.48 -14.35 6.75
N SER A 176 -14.43 -13.43 6.59
CA SER A 176 -15.60 -13.26 7.46
C SER A 176 -16.90 -13.21 6.66
N GLU A 177 -18.04 -13.35 7.35
CA GLU A 177 -19.36 -13.25 6.70
C GLU A 177 -19.61 -11.83 6.18
N GLU A 178 -19.15 -10.81 6.90
CA GLU A 178 -19.26 -9.39 6.54
C GLU A 178 -18.49 -9.04 5.26
N THR A 179 -17.49 -9.84 4.90
CA THR A 179 -16.65 -9.68 3.72
C THR A 179 -16.95 -10.72 2.63
N ASP A 180 -18.10 -11.38 2.70
CA ASP A 180 -18.52 -12.46 1.80
C ASP A 180 -17.45 -13.56 1.63
N TRP A 181 -16.64 -13.78 2.67
CA TRP A 181 -15.53 -14.73 2.66
C TRP A 181 -14.50 -14.51 1.54
N ALA A 182 -14.39 -13.29 1.00
CA ALA A 182 -13.54 -12.99 -0.15
C ALA A 182 -12.09 -13.48 0.03
N GLY A 183 -11.47 -13.19 1.17
CA GLY A 183 -10.12 -13.64 1.49
C GLY A 183 -9.97 -15.16 1.50
N LEU A 184 -10.92 -15.86 2.13
CA LEU A 184 -10.93 -17.33 2.16
C LEU A 184 -11.04 -17.92 0.75
N LEU A 185 -11.91 -17.37 -0.10
CA LEU A 185 -12.08 -17.83 -1.47
C LEU A 185 -10.79 -17.66 -2.29
N HIS A 186 -10.10 -16.52 -2.13
CA HIS A 186 -8.81 -16.28 -2.76
C HIS A 186 -7.72 -17.26 -2.28
N LEU A 187 -7.59 -17.46 -0.97
CA LEU A 187 -6.59 -18.35 -0.38
C LEU A 187 -6.83 -19.81 -0.78
N VAL A 188 -8.07 -20.29 -0.72
CA VAL A 188 -8.42 -21.66 -1.15
C VAL A 188 -8.14 -21.85 -2.64
N LYS A 189 -8.48 -20.87 -3.48
CA LYS A 189 -8.18 -20.91 -4.92
C LYS A 189 -6.67 -20.95 -5.17
N PHE A 190 -5.91 -20.12 -4.47
CA PHE A 190 -4.44 -20.08 -4.55
C PHE A 190 -3.81 -21.41 -4.14
N TYR A 191 -4.23 -21.97 -3.01
CA TYR A 191 -3.69 -23.22 -2.46
C TYR A 191 -4.02 -24.41 -3.38
N LYS A 192 -5.29 -24.53 -3.79
CA LYS A 192 -5.74 -25.64 -4.66
C LYS A 192 -5.04 -25.63 -6.01
N SER A 193 -4.83 -24.46 -6.64
CA SER A 193 -4.17 -24.39 -7.94
C SER A 193 -2.72 -24.90 -7.93
N ARG A 194 -2.08 -24.90 -6.75
CA ARG A 194 -0.68 -25.32 -6.57
C ARG A 194 -0.57 -26.74 -6.02
N ARG A 195 -1.32 -27.04 -4.95
CA ARG A 195 -1.24 -28.32 -4.23
C ARG A 195 -2.12 -29.43 -4.78
N PHE A 196 -3.04 -29.17 -5.70
CA PHE A 196 -3.90 -30.21 -6.24
C PHE A 196 -3.63 -30.42 -7.73
N ASP A 197 -3.74 -31.67 -8.16
CA ASP A 197 -3.76 -32.00 -9.58
C ASP A 197 -5.11 -31.59 -10.19
N ALA A 198 -5.06 -30.83 -11.29
CA ALA A 198 -6.26 -30.28 -11.92
C ALA A 198 -7.15 -31.33 -12.59
N ASN A 199 -6.60 -32.50 -12.95
CA ASN A 199 -7.34 -33.55 -13.65
C ASN A 199 -8.00 -34.52 -12.68
N ILE A 200 -7.26 -34.96 -11.66
CA ILE A 200 -7.73 -35.98 -10.71
C ILE A 200 -8.25 -35.41 -9.38
N GLY A 201 -7.97 -34.14 -9.08
CA GLY A 201 -8.45 -33.46 -7.87
C GLY A 201 -7.81 -33.97 -6.57
N LEU A 202 -6.70 -34.71 -6.65
CA LEU A 202 -5.96 -35.20 -5.49
C LEU A 202 -4.77 -34.28 -5.14
N PRO A 203 -4.35 -34.22 -3.86
CA PRO A 203 -3.15 -33.50 -3.47
C PRO A 203 -1.89 -34.03 -4.18
N LYS A 204 -1.04 -33.11 -4.64
CA LYS A 204 0.30 -33.39 -5.14
C LYS A 204 1.25 -33.69 -3.97
N PRO A 205 2.30 -34.50 -4.17
CA PRO A 205 3.40 -34.60 -3.22
C PRO A 205 4.02 -33.23 -2.91
N ASN A 206 4.67 -33.10 -1.75
CA ASN A 206 5.46 -31.91 -1.46
C ASN A 206 6.58 -31.75 -2.48
N ASP A 207 6.75 -30.54 -3.02
CA ASP A 207 7.85 -30.16 -3.88
C ASP A 207 8.86 -29.32 -3.08
N PHE A 208 10.06 -29.86 -2.88
CA PHE A 208 11.15 -29.20 -2.16
C PHE A 208 12.21 -28.59 -3.09
N HIS A 209 11.96 -28.57 -4.41
CA HIS A 209 12.84 -27.87 -5.36
C HIS A 209 12.62 -26.36 -5.33
N ASP A 210 11.42 -25.92 -4.92
CA ASP A 210 11.05 -24.52 -4.73
C ASP A 210 10.69 -24.26 -3.26
N PHE A 211 11.72 -24.11 -2.43
CA PHE A 211 11.54 -23.76 -1.01
C PHE A 211 10.74 -22.48 -0.78
N PRO A 212 10.98 -21.37 -1.52
CA PRO A 212 10.15 -20.17 -1.42
C PRO A 212 8.65 -20.47 -1.58
N GLU A 213 8.26 -21.20 -2.63
CA GLU A 213 6.85 -21.54 -2.86
C GLU A 213 6.33 -22.53 -1.81
N TYR A 214 7.15 -23.49 -1.40
CA TYR A 214 6.81 -24.45 -0.35
C TYR A 214 6.39 -23.74 0.94
N PHE A 215 7.18 -22.77 1.42
CA PHE A 215 6.89 -22.03 2.65
C PHE A 215 5.63 -21.16 2.54
N VAL A 216 5.38 -20.56 1.36
CA VAL A 216 4.13 -19.81 1.11
C VAL A 216 2.91 -20.73 1.18
N LEU A 217 3.04 -21.97 0.70
CA LEU A 217 1.95 -22.95 0.76
C LEU A 217 1.78 -23.57 2.14
N GLU A 218 2.85 -23.69 2.92
CA GLU A 218 2.83 -24.27 4.27
C GLU A 218 1.97 -23.45 5.23
N VAL A 219 2.01 -22.11 5.16
CA VAL A 219 1.20 -21.23 6.01
C VAL A 219 -0.31 -21.27 5.71
N MET A 220 -0.72 -21.95 4.63
CA MET A 220 -2.12 -22.07 4.21
C MET A 220 -2.71 -23.48 4.42
N GLN A 221 -1.95 -24.38 5.05
CA GLN A 221 -2.41 -25.74 5.37
C GLN A 221 -3.29 -25.76 6.61
#